data_AF-A0A3S4HUV1-F1
#
_entry.id   AF-A0A3S4HUV1-F1
#
_cell.length_a   1.000
_cell.length_b   1.000
_cell.length_c   1.000
_cell.angle_alpha   90.00
_cell.angle_beta   90.00
_cell.angle_gamma   90.00
#
_symmetry.space_group_name_H-M   'P 1'
#
loop_
_entity.id
_entity.type
_entity.pdbx_description
1 polymer ?
#
loop_
_entity_poly.entity_id
_entity_poly.type
_entity_poly.pdbx_seq_one_letter_code
_entity_poly.pdbx_strand_id
1 'polypeptide(L)'
;MSSFFPLMAQRRWKPDRIIGVVPTLFCTPGMRLLATLSGARTVLHIQDYEVDAMLGLGMAGKGKRGSVARLATAFERSALRNVDNVSTISRSMMNKAREKGVAAEKILFFPNWSEVARFQDVNDADVTAFASAAWLARGQKKLCFIPAISAKNKGWKR
;
A
#
# COMPACT_ATOMS: atom_id res chain seq x y z
N MET A 1 -17.42 5.71 -13.20
CA MET A 1 -17.15 5.19 -14.56
C MET A 1 -15.68 4.81 -14.60
N SER A 2 -15.32 3.69 -13.98
CA SER A 2 -15.23 2.34 -14.57
C SER A 2 -13.98 2.17 -15.43
N SER A 3 -12.85 1.89 -14.77
CA SER A 3 -11.59 1.45 -15.37
C SER A 3 -11.70 0.12 -16.16
N PHE A 4 -12.91 -0.44 -16.27
CA PHE A 4 -13.22 -1.68 -16.98
C PHE A 4 -13.02 -1.56 -18.50
N PHE A 5 -13.46 -0.45 -19.11
CA PHE A 5 -13.42 -0.26 -20.57
C PHE A 5 -11.99 -0.06 -21.13
N PRO A 6 -11.10 0.75 -20.51
CA PRO A 6 -9.71 0.83 -20.93
C PRO A 6 -8.96 -0.50 -20.79
N LEU A 7 -9.23 -1.25 -19.71
CA LEU A 7 -8.66 -2.59 -19.48
C LEU A 7 -9.07 -3.56 -20.60
N MET A 8 -10.33 -3.52 -21.04
CA MET A 8 -10.79 -4.39 -22.12
C MET A 8 -10.24 -4.00 -23.50
N ALA A 9 -10.02 -2.70 -23.76
CA ALA A 9 -9.41 -2.23 -25.00
C ALA A 9 -7.96 -2.71 -25.18
N GLN A 10 -7.23 -2.96 -24.09
CA GLN A 10 -5.86 -3.47 -24.12
C GLN A 10 -5.74 -4.98 -24.42
N ARG A 11 -6.85 -5.71 -24.59
CA ARG A 11 -6.83 -7.14 -24.93
C ARG A 11 -6.01 -7.46 -26.19
N ARG A 12 -5.98 -6.54 -27.15
CA ARG A 12 -5.21 -6.67 -28.40
C ARG A 12 -3.69 -6.56 -28.22
N TRP A 13 -3.23 -5.99 -27.10
CA TRP A 13 -1.81 -5.78 -26.81
C TRP A 13 -1.12 -7.01 -26.19
N LYS A 14 -1.89 -8.04 -25.78
CA LYS A 14 -1.41 -9.31 -25.19
C LYS A 14 -0.28 -9.13 -24.15
N PRO A 15 -0.57 -8.54 -22.98
CA PRO A 15 0.44 -8.43 -21.92
C PRO A 15 0.83 -9.81 -21.37
N ASP A 16 2.12 -10.04 -21.14
CA ASP A 16 2.62 -11.26 -20.46
C ASP A 16 2.45 -11.21 -18.93
N ARG A 17 2.40 -9.99 -18.39
CA ARG A 17 2.31 -9.69 -16.96
C ARG A 17 1.44 -8.45 -16.73
N ILE A 18 0.61 -8.51 -15.70
CA ILE A 18 -0.19 -7.38 -15.24
C ILE A 18 0.11 -7.14 -13.77
N ILE A 19 0.55 -5.92 -13.44
CA ILE A 19 0.90 -5.52 -12.08
C ILE A 19 -0.15 -4.54 -11.57
N GLY A 20 -0.83 -4.88 -10.49
CA GLY A 20 -1.74 -3.99 -9.77
C GLY A 20 -1.07 -3.44 -8.53
N VAL A 21 -1.15 -2.13 -8.28
CA VAL A 21 -0.61 -1.47 -7.08
C VAL A 21 -1.78 -0.98 -6.24
N VAL A 22 -1.94 -1.52 -5.02
CA VAL A 22 -3.00 -1.11 -4.08
C VAL A 22 -2.91 0.42 -3.85
N PRO A 23 -4.00 1.19 -4.01
CA PRO A 23 -5.40 0.93 -3.65
C PRO A 23 -6.29 0.31 -4.74
N THR A 24 -5.71 -0.24 -5.82
CA THR A 24 -6.46 -0.90 -6.89
C THR A 24 -7.10 -2.24 -6.51
N LEU A 25 -7.31 -2.53 -5.22
CA LEU A 25 -7.87 -3.80 -4.74
C LEU A 25 -9.24 -4.06 -5.38
N PHE A 26 -10.06 -3.00 -5.55
CA PHE A 26 -11.33 -3.05 -6.30
C PHE A 26 -11.18 -3.37 -7.79
N CYS A 27 -10.05 -3.07 -8.41
CA CYS A 27 -9.77 -3.38 -9.81
C CYS A 27 -9.22 -4.80 -10.01
N THR A 28 -8.85 -5.51 -8.93
CA THR A 28 -8.30 -6.87 -8.98
C THR A 28 -9.15 -7.86 -9.79
N PRO A 29 -10.50 -7.87 -9.68
CA PRO A 29 -11.33 -8.76 -10.49
C PRO A 29 -11.20 -8.46 -12.00
N GLY A 30 -11.16 -7.18 -12.38
CA GLY A 30 -10.97 -6.76 -13.77
C GLY A 30 -9.57 -7.09 -14.29
N MET A 31 -8.55 -6.89 -13.46
CA MET A 31 -7.17 -7.29 -13.75
C MET A 31 -7.07 -8.79 -14.00
N ARG A 32 -7.72 -9.60 -13.16
CA ARG A 32 -7.74 -11.06 -13.31
C ARG A 32 -8.49 -11.49 -14.57
N LEU A 33 -9.62 -10.86 -14.87
CA LEU A 33 -10.37 -11.15 -16.09
C LEU A 33 -9.52 -10.85 -17.33
N LEU A 34 -8.83 -9.70 -17.37
CA LEU A 34 -7.93 -9.38 -18.48
C LEU A 34 -6.80 -10.41 -18.58
N ALA A 35 -6.18 -10.77 -17.46
CA ALA A 35 -5.11 -11.77 -17.44
C ALA A 35 -5.54 -13.13 -17.96
N THR A 36 -6.71 -13.63 -17.54
CA THR A 36 -7.28 -14.87 -18.06
C THR A 36 -7.57 -14.79 -19.56
N LEU A 37 -8.09 -13.65 -20.03
CA LEU A 37 -8.41 -13.44 -21.45
C LEU A 37 -7.19 -13.21 -22.34
N SER A 38 -6.06 -12.81 -21.78
CA SER A 38 -4.80 -12.55 -22.49
C SER A 38 -3.73 -13.63 -22.28
N GLY A 39 -3.91 -14.54 -21.32
CA GLY A 39 -2.88 -15.50 -20.88
C GLY A 39 -1.78 -14.88 -20.01
N ALA A 40 -1.99 -13.69 -19.45
CA ALA A 40 -1.01 -13.01 -18.60
C ALA A 40 -0.94 -13.63 -17.20
N ARG A 41 0.17 -13.39 -16.49
CA ARG A 41 0.21 -13.58 -15.02
C ARG A 41 0.01 -12.26 -14.29
N THR A 42 -0.58 -12.35 -13.10
CA THR A 42 -0.95 -11.22 -12.25
C THR A 42 -0.05 -11.11 -11.03
N VAL A 43 0.43 -9.90 -10.77
CA VAL A 43 1.14 -9.56 -9.53
C VAL A 43 0.40 -8.42 -8.86
N LEU A 44 -0.02 -8.61 -7.61
CA LEU A 44 -0.62 -7.56 -6.80
C LEU A 44 0.40 -7.05 -5.78
N HIS A 45 0.85 -5.80 -5.94
CA HIS A 45 1.75 -5.13 -5.02
C HIS A 45 0.98 -4.36 -3.94
N ILE A 46 1.13 -4.78 -2.69
CA ILE A 46 0.47 -4.18 -1.54
C ILE A 46 1.43 -3.20 -0.88
N GLN A 47 1.05 -1.92 -0.88
CA GLN A 47 1.74 -0.86 -0.13
C GLN A 47 1.14 -0.68 1.27
N ASP A 48 -0.18 -0.71 1.37
CA ASP A 48 -0.92 -0.60 2.63
C ASP A 48 -2.20 -1.45 2.60
N TYR A 49 -2.62 -1.94 3.76
CA TYR A 49 -3.89 -2.66 3.92
C TYR A 49 -5.00 -1.69 4.33
N GLU A 50 -5.60 -1.02 3.35
CA GLU A 50 -6.62 0.01 3.56
C GLU A 50 -7.84 -0.48 4.33
N VAL A 51 -8.29 -1.71 4.04
CA VAL A 51 -9.44 -2.31 4.74
C VAL A 51 -9.12 -2.51 6.22
N ASP A 52 -7.91 -2.95 6.56
CA ASP A 52 -7.49 -3.11 7.96
C ASP A 52 -7.40 -1.77 8.68
N ALA A 53 -6.86 -0.75 8.01
CA ALA A 53 -6.79 0.61 8.55
C ALA A 53 -8.21 1.18 8.80
N MET A 54 -9.13 0.99 7.85
CA MET A 54 -10.52 1.43 7.96
C MET A 54 -11.26 0.74 9.12
N LEU A 55 -11.04 -0.57 9.32
CA LEU A 55 -11.59 -1.32 10.44
C LEU A 55 -11.02 -0.87 11.79
N GLY A 56 -9.69 -0.65 11.87
CA GLY A 56 -9.00 -0.18 13.07
C GLY A 56 -9.39 1.25 13.49
N LEU A 57 -9.94 2.05 12.57
CA LEU A 57 -10.48 3.39 12.85
C LEU A 57 -11.88 3.39 13.48
N GLY A 58 -12.45 2.22 13.80
CA GLY A 58 -13.74 2.13 14.49
C GLY A 58 -14.95 2.09 13.55
N MET A 59 -14.74 1.89 12.25
CA MET A 59 -15.84 1.67 11.29
C MET A 59 -16.52 0.29 11.46
N ALA A 60 -16.01 -0.55 12.36
CA ALA A 60 -16.58 -1.84 12.77
C ALA A 60 -17.75 -1.74 13.78
N GLY A 61 -18.61 -0.74 13.65
CA GLY A 61 -19.79 -0.57 14.51
C GLY A 61 -20.81 -1.71 14.34
N LYS A 62 -21.36 -2.23 15.44
CA LYS A 62 -22.44 -3.25 15.46
C LYS A 62 -23.68 -2.68 14.75
N GLY A 63 -23.95 -3.13 13.51
CA GLY A 63 -25.08 -2.68 12.67
C GLY A 63 -24.80 -2.89 11.16
N LYS A 64 -25.56 -2.21 10.27
CA LYS A 64 -25.36 -2.25 8.79
C LYS A 64 -23.93 -1.88 8.34
N ARG A 65 -23.17 -1.14 9.16
CA ARG A 65 -21.74 -0.85 8.92
C ARG A 65 -20.84 -2.08 9.15
N GLY A 66 -21.18 -2.94 10.09
CA GLY A 66 -20.44 -4.18 10.38
C GLY A 66 -20.56 -5.23 9.27
N SER A 67 -21.67 -5.28 8.53
CA SER A 67 -21.81 -6.17 7.37
C SER A 67 -20.99 -5.68 6.17
N VAL A 68 -20.94 -4.36 5.93
CA VAL A 68 -20.07 -3.75 4.90
C VAL A 68 -18.60 -4.01 5.20
N ALA A 69 -18.19 -3.86 6.46
CA ALA A 69 -16.86 -4.23 6.94
C ALA A 69 -16.51 -5.69 6.61
N ARG A 70 -17.40 -6.64 6.95
CA ARG A 70 -17.18 -8.07 6.62
C ARG A 70 -17.10 -8.33 5.12
N LEU A 71 -17.94 -7.67 4.32
CA LEU A 71 -17.91 -7.80 2.87
C LEU A 71 -16.60 -7.25 2.29
N ALA A 72 -16.12 -6.11 2.78
CA ALA A 72 -14.84 -5.53 2.37
C ALA A 72 -13.67 -6.46 2.72
N THR A 73 -13.64 -7.05 3.91
CA THR A 73 -12.64 -8.04 4.32
C THR A 73 -12.72 -9.32 3.47
N ALA A 74 -13.93 -9.80 3.18
CA ALA A 74 -14.12 -10.98 2.33
C ALA A 74 -13.67 -10.71 0.89
N PHE A 75 -14.01 -9.54 0.36
CA PHE A 75 -13.58 -9.08 -0.96
C PHE A 75 -12.04 -8.97 -1.02
N GLU A 76 -11.42 -8.37 -0.02
CA GLU A 76 -9.97 -8.23 0.07
C GLU A 76 -9.29 -9.60 0.09
N ARG A 77 -9.73 -10.52 0.96
CA ARG A 77 -9.20 -11.89 1.01
C ARG A 77 -9.37 -12.61 -0.32
N SER A 78 -10.53 -12.47 -0.97
CA SER A 78 -10.80 -13.06 -2.27
C SER A 78 -9.85 -12.49 -3.34
N ALA A 79 -9.70 -11.17 -3.40
CA ALA A 79 -8.81 -10.50 -4.34
C ALA A 79 -7.34 -10.95 -4.17
N LEU A 80 -6.85 -11.05 -2.94
CA LEU A 80 -5.50 -11.51 -2.63
C LEU A 80 -5.27 -12.98 -3.01
N ARG A 81 -6.28 -13.84 -2.88
CA ARG A 81 -6.17 -15.28 -3.19
C ARG A 81 -6.25 -15.58 -4.69
N ASN A 82 -6.92 -14.72 -5.44
CA ASN A 82 -7.21 -14.90 -6.86
C ASN A 82 -6.13 -14.32 -7.80
N VAL A 83 -5.01 -13.83 -7.28
CA VAL A 83 -3.85 -13.42 -8.07
C VAL A 83 -2.76 -14.50 -8.06
N ASP A 84 -1.86 -14.44 -9.04
CA ASP A 84 -0.79 -15.43 -9.16
C ASP A 84 0.33 -15.16 -8.15
N ASN A 85 0.68 -13.90 -7.96
CA ASN A 85 1.64 -13.45 -6.95
C ASN A 85 1.17 -12.21 -6.20
N VAL A 86 1.59 -12.11 -4.94
CA VAL A 86 1.37 -10.95 -4.07
C VAL A 86 2.72 -10.42 -3.62
N SER A 87 3.08 -9.18 -3.96
CA SER A 87 4.31 -8.56 -3.46
C SER A 87 4.02 -7.58 -2.33
N THR A 88 4.92 -7.51 -1.35
CA THR A 88 4.76 -6.67 -0.15
C THR A 88 6.08 -6.01 0.24
N ILE A 89 6.01 -4.83 0.87
CA ILE A 89 7.18 -4.01 1.21
C ILE A 89 7.84 -4.37 2.55
N SER A 90 7.20 -5.18 3.38
CA SER A 90 7.71 -5.54 4.71
C SER A 90 7.37 -6.97 5.10
N ARG A 91 8.19 -7.57 5.97
CA ARG A 91 7.92 -8.91 6.53
C ARG A 91 6.61 -8.97 7.31
N SER A 92 6.25 -7.89 8.02
CA SER A 92 4.97 -7.80 8.73
C SER A 92 3.79 -7.88 7.75
N MET A 93 3.90 -7.22 6.59
CA MET A 93 2.88 -7.32 5.55
C MET A 93 2.84 -8.69 4.87
N MET A 94 3.98 -9.37 4.70
CA MET A 94 3.99 -10.76 4.25
C MET A 94 3.19 -11.65 5.20
N ASN A 95 3.37 -11.49 6.51
CA ASN A 95 2.63 -12.26 7.51
C ASN A 95 1.12 -11.96 7.43
N LYS A 96 0.73 -10.69 7.27
CA LYS A 96 -0.67 -10.31 7.03
C LYS A 96 -1.24 -10.96 5.77
N ALA A 97 -0.48 -11.02 4.67
CA ALA A 97 -0.93 -11.72 3.46
C ALA A 97 -1.17 -13.22 3.73
N ARG A 98 -0.30 -13.87 4.53
CA ARG A 98 -0.48 -15.27 4.96
C ARG A 98 -1.71 -15.45 5.82
N GLU A 99 -1.93 -14.57 6.81
CA GLU A 99 -3.13 -14.56 7.66
C GLU A 99 -4.43 -14.39 6.85
N LYS A 100 -4.35 -13.67 5.72
CA LYS A 100 -5.46 -13.50 4.77
C LYS A 100 -5.64 -14.68 3.81
N GLY A 101 -4.81 -15.73 3.92
CA GLY A 101 -4.94 -16.98 3.18
C GLY A 101 -4.16 -17.04 1.86
N VAL A 102 -3.18 -16.16 1.65
CA VAL A 102 -2.26 -16.26 0.50
C VAL A 102 -1.20 -17.31 0.80
N ALA A 103 -1.00 -18.24 -0.13
CA ALA A 103 0.01 -19.29 -0.02
C ALA A 103 1.43 -18.69 -0.02
N ALA A 104 2.34 -19.25 0.78
CA ALA A 104 3.66 -18.64 1.03
C ALA A 104 4.50 -18.50 -0.24
N GLU A 105 4.40 -19.48 -1.14
CA GLU A 105 5.06 -19.52 -2.45
C GLU A 105 4.58 -18.44 -3.43
N LYS A 106 3.40 -17.85 -3.18
CA LYS A 106 2.87 -16.73 -3.97
C LYS A 106 3.33 -15.37 -3.46
N ILE A 107 3.87 -15.30 -2.24
CA ILE A 107 4.23 -14.04 -1.58
C ILE A 107 5.67 -13.67 -1.95
N LEU A 108 5.83 -12.48 -2.50
CA LEU A 108 7.09 -11.89 -2.90
C LEU A 108 7.45 -10.75 -1.94
N PHE A 109 8.70 -10.71 -1.51
CA PHE A 109 9.23 -9.57 -0.75
C PHE A 109 9.84 -8.56 -1.72
N PHE A 110 9.31 -7.34 -1.72
CA PHE A 110 9.74 -6.26 -2.59
C PHE A 110 9.78 -4.94 -1.79
N PRO A 111 10.87 -4.70 -1.03
CA PRO A 111 10.99 -3.52 -0.19
C PRO A 111 11.11 -2.25 -1.02
N ASN A 112 10.67 -1.13 -0.45
CA ASN A 112 10.91 0.17 -1.04
C ASN A 112 12.43 0.43 -1.13
N TRP A 113 12.85 1.08 -2.21
CA TRP A 113 14.19 1.64 -2.35
C TRP A 113 14.15 3.16 -2.18
N SER A 114 15.31 3.75 -1.95
CA SER A 114 15.51 5.20 -1.96
C SER A 114 16.69 5.54 -2.86
N GLU A 115 16.62 6.67 -3.55
CA GLU A 115 17.68 7.16 -4.41
C GLU A 115 18.81 7.72 -3.54
N VAL A 116 19.92 6.99 -3.43
CA VAL A 116 21.05 7.39 -2.58
C VAL A 116 21.84 8.56 -3.15
N ALA A 117 21.94 8.68 -4.47
CA ALA A 117 22.74 9.72 -5.14
C ALA A 117 22.31 11.14 -4.73
N ARG A 118 21.01 11.35 -4.51
CA ARG A 118 20.45 12.64 -4.08
C ARG A 118 20.89 13.08 -2.68
N PHE A 119 21.38 12.16 -1.85
CA PHE A 119 21.72 12.42 -0.45
C PHE A 119 23.21 12.26 -0.13
N GLN A 120 24.07 12.11 -1.15
CA GLN A 120 25.50 11.89 -0.95
C GLN A 120 26.28 13.19 -0.73
N ASP A 121 25.90 14.27 -1.40
CA ASP A 121 26.67 15.54 -1.40
C ASP A 121 25.99 16.63 -0.56
N VAL A 122 25.65 16.32 0.70
CA VAL A 122 25.07 17.32 1.61
C VAL A 122 26.16 18.29 2.06
N ASN A 123 26.07 19.55 1.61
CA ASN A 123 27.03 20.60 1.92
C ASN A 123 26.90 21.11 3.37
N ASP A 124 28.02 21.16 4.11
CA ASP A 124 28.08 21.66 5.48
C ASP A 124 27.64 23.12 5.63
N ALA A 125 27.80 23.93 4.57
CA ALA A 125 27.32 25.31 4.55
C ALA A 125 25.79 25.36 4.60
N ASP A 126 25.12 24.48 3.85
CA ASP A 126 23.65 24.38 3.82
C ASP A 126 23.11 23.83 5.14
N VAL A 127 23.80 22.87 5.74
CA VAL A 127 23.47 22.33 7.07
C VAL A 127 23.58 23.42 8.14
N THR A 128 24.63 24.24 8.07
CA THR A 128 24.85 25.34 9.02
C THR A 128 23.81 26.45 8.83
N ALA A 129 23.52 26.83 7.59
CA ALA A 129 22.48 27.80 7.27
C ALA A 129 21.10 27.33 7.75
N PHE A 130 20.75 26.05 7.50
CA PHE A 130 19.51 25.46 7.99
C PHE A 130 19.45 25.42 9.53
N ALA A 131 20.53 25.03 10.19
CA ALA A 131 20.58 24.96 11.65
C ALA A 131 20.40 26.36 12.29
N SER A 132 21.01 27.39 11.71
CA SER A 132 20.84 28.78 12.13
C SER A 132 19.40 29.26 11.92
N ALA A 133 18.79 28.95 10.77
CA ALA A 133 17.40 29.31 10.47
C ALA A 133 16.38 28.54 11.34
N ALA A 134 16.70 27.30 11.72
CA ALA A 134 15.85 26.42 12.53
C ALA A 134 16.11 26.51 14.04
N TRP A 135 16.92 27.48 14.49
CA TRP A 135 17.27 27.71 15.91
C TRP A 135 17.93 26.50 16.60
N LEU A 136 18.68 25.68 15.84
CA LEU A 136 19.28 24.44 16.32
C LEU A 136 20.70 24.66 16.84
N ALA A 137 20.85 25.16 18.08
CA ALA A 137 22.15 25.37 18.72
C ALA A 137 23.07 24.12 18.67
N ARG A 138 24.39 24.32 18.45
CA ARG A 138 25.38 23.22 18.52
C ARG A 138 25.52 22.73 19.97
N GLY A 139 25.82 21.43 20.15
CA GLY A 139 26.05 20.83 21.47
C GLY A 139 24.80 20.33 22.22
N GLN A 140 23.59 20.54 21.70
CA GLN A 140 22.36 20.00 22.30
C GLN A 140 21.90 18.71 21.61
N LYS A 141 21.35 17.77 22.40
CA LYS A 141 20.66 16.60 21.86
C LYS A 141 19.37 17.05 21.16
N LYS A 142 19.21 16.70 19.89
CA LYS A 142 18.07 17.10 19.05
C LYS A 142 17.22 15.88 18.75
N LEU A 143 15.91 16.00 18.95
CA LEU A 143 14.93 15.02 18.51
C LEU A 143 14.16 15.63 17.32
N CYS A 144 14.28 15.02 16.15
CA CYS A 144 13.53 15.40 14.97
C CYS A 144 12.40 14.41 14.75
N PHE A 145 11.17 14.91 14.64
CA PHE A 145 10.00 14.10 14.32
C PHE A 145 9.34 14.67 13.06
N ILE A 146 9.37 13.90 11.98
CA ILE A 146 8.78 14.27 10.69
C ILE A 146 7.60 13.31 10.43
N PRO A 147 6.40 13.61 10.96
CA PRO A 147 5.21 12.84 10.64
C PRO A 147 4.63 13.30 9.30
N ALA A 148 3.93 12.40 8.61
CA ALA A 148 2.91 12.85 7.66
C ALA A 148 1.78 13.53 8.46
N ILE A 149 1.39 14.75 8.08
CA ILE A 149 0.23 15.43 8.69
C ILE A 149 -1.02 14.66 8.26
N SER A 150 -1.52 13.81 9.15
CA SER A 150 -2.78 13.09 8.97
C SER A 150 -3.82 13.72 9.90
N ALA A 151 -4.88 14.30 9.32
CA ALA A 151 -5.99 14.89 10.06
C ALA A 151 -6.77 13.78 10.81
N LYS A 152 -6.29 13.38 11.98
CA LYS A 152 -7.04 12.52 12.90
C LYS A 152 -7.96 13.42 13.72
N ASN A 153 -9.23 13.47 13.35
CA ASN A 153 -10.29 13.98 14.21
C ASN A 153 -10.53 12.98 15.35
N LYS A 154 -9.60 12.89 16.31
CA LYS A 154 -9.76 12.10 17.53
C LYS A 154 -9.82 13.06 18.71
N GLY A 155 -11.03 13.30 19.20
CA GLY A 155 -11.26 13.90 20.50
C GLY A 155 -10.53 13.09 21.56
N TRP A 156 -9.52 13.72 22.16
CA TRP A 156 -8.76 13.17 23.27
C TRP A 156 -9.68 13.15 24.50
N LYS A 157 -10.13 11.97 24.94
CA LYS A 157 -10.63 11.79 26.30
C LYS A 157 -9.46 11.36 27.17
N ARG A 158 -9.15 12.19 28.16
CA ARG A 158 -8.23 11.92 29.27
C ARG A 158 -8.71 10.72 30.08
#